data_AF-A0A2M8DQA8-F1
#
_entry.id   AF-A0A2M8DQA8-F1
#
_cell.length_a   1.000
_cell.length_b   1.000
_cell.length_c   1.000
_cell.angle_alpha   90.00
_cell.angle_beta   90.00
_cell.angle_gamma   90.00
#
_symmetry.space_group_name_H-M   'P 1'
#
loop_
_entity.id
_entity.type
_entity.pdbx_description
1 polymer ?
#
loop_
_entity_poly.entity_id
_entity_poly.type
_entity_poly.pdbx_seq_one_letter_code
_entity_poly.pdbx_strand_id
1 'polypeptide(L)'
;MNSAGRIYLQKRSKLKNDNANKYDKTVGGHVAAGDSFMMTVVRECAEELGFPATVLSDSEFNRAIKVTDLNIIGIFKKVDHLDNFQSTRIYRNGTVTIQPQICPIYIGYYDGPIKFSDGESSGIEVFFLDELKDDLKNNPDKYTNDIHFMIKKYSKYLKPIKK
;
A
#
# COMPACT_ATOMS: atom_id res chain seq x y z
N MET A 1 -2.78 -0.94 6.95
CA MET A 1 -3.94 -0.37 7.69
C MET A 1 -3.69 -0.60 9.18
N ASN A 2 -4.41 0.08 10.06
CA ASN A 2 -4.35 -0.23 11.49
C ASN A 2 -5.39 -1.28 11.90
N SER A 3 -5.30 -1.75 13.15
CA SER A 3 -6.18 -2.74 13.75
C SER A 3 -7.66 -2.30 13.79
N ALA A 4 -7.92 -1.00 13.78
CA ALA A 4 -9.26 -0.42 13.65
C ALA A 4 -9.77 -0.41 12.19
N GLY A 5 -9.02 -0.95 11.23
CA GLY A 5 -9.40 -1.01 9.81
C GLY A 5 -9.22 0.30 9.06
N ARG A 6 -8.49 1.27 9.62
CA ARG A 6 -8.19 2.52 8.93
C ARG A 6 -7.04 2.34 7.94
N ILE A 7 -7.29 2.73 6.70
CA ILE A 7 -6.42 2.49 5.54
C ILE A 7 -5.41 3.64 5.43
N TYR A 8 -4.14 3.29 5.28
CA TYR A 8 -3.07 4.26 5.05
C TYR A 8 -2.85 4.44 3.56
N LEU A 9 -2.95 5.67 3.07
CA LEU A 9 -2.51 6.04 1.73
C LEU A 9 -1.37 7.03 1.86
N GLN A 10 -0.32 6.85 1.07
CA GLN A 10 0.75 7.83 1.01
C GLN A 10 0.36 8.94 0.04
N LYS A 11 0.76 10.18 0.35
CA LYS A 11 0.66 11.30 -0.58
C LYS A 11 1.99 11.43 -1.31
N ARG A 12 2.00 11.06 -2.61
CA ARG A 12 3.20 11.12 -3.45
C ARG A 12 3.80 12.52 -3.45
N SER A 13 5.12 12.60 -3.33
CA SER A 13 5.86 13.85 -3.31
C SER A 13 5.55 14.69 -4.56
N LYS A 14 5.44 16.01 -4.38
CA LYS A 14 5.31 16.96 -5.49
C LYS A 14 6.48 16.89 -6.47
N LEU A 15 7.63 16.37 -6.02
CA LEU A 15 8.86 16.28 -6.81
C LEU A 15 8.88 15.08 -7.76
N LYS A 16 7.98 14.10 -7.61
CA LYS A 16 7.88 12.98 -8.56
C LYS A 16 7.54 13.51 -9.97
N ASN A 17 8.04 12.81 -10.98
CA ASN A 17 7.83 13.17 -12.38
C ASN A 17 6.44 12.73 -12.90
N ASP A 18 5.93 11.63 -12.35
CA ASP A 18 4.62 11.05 -12.62
C ASP A 18 3.76 11.01 -11.36
N ASN A 19 2.45 11.14 -11.54
CA ASN A 19 1.43 11.01 -10.49
C ASN A 19 1.75 11.88 -9.24
N ALA A 20 2.41 13.03 -9.42
CA ALA A 20 2.80 13.90 -8.33
C ALA A 20 1.57 14.42 -7.57
N ASN A 21 1.69 14.57 -6.25
CA ASN A 21 0.62 15.00 -5.33
C ASN A 21 -0.60 14.06 -5.22
N LYS A 22 -0.64 12.94 -5.96
CA LYS A 22 -1.73 11.96 -5.84
C LYS A 22 -1.53 11.05 -4.63
N TYR A 23 -2.63 10.54 -4.08
CA TYR A 23 -2.63 9.47 -3.10
C TYR A 23 -2.40 8.12 -3.78
N ASP A 24 -1.53 7.31 -3.19
CA ASP A 24 -1.12 6.01 -3.69
C ASP A 24 -1.06 4.99 -2.55
N LYS A 25 -0.80 3.72 -2.90
CA LYS A 25 -0.61 2.60 -1.97
C LYS A 25 0.44 2.94 -0.92
N THR A 26 0.28 2.46 0.31
CA THR A 26 1.15 2.80 1.45
C THR A 26 2.63 2.57 1.15
N VAL A 27 2.95 1.47 0.47
CA VAL A 27 4.31 1.07 0.09
C VAL A 27 4.25 0.32 -1.25
N GLY A 28 5.29 0.44 -2.05
CA GLY A 28 5.47 -0.40 -3.22
C GLY A 28 6.76 -0.05 -3.96
N GLY A 29 7.63 -1.06 -4.11
CA GLY A 29 8.91 -0.94 -4.79
C GLY A 29 9.12 -2.02 -5.84
N HIS A 30 10.25 -1.94 -6.53
CA HIS A 30 10.65 -2.90 -7.54
C HIS A 30 11.46 -4.05 -6.92
N VAL A 31 11.27 -5.26 -7.43
CA VAL A 31 12.02 -6.43 -7.00
C VAL A 31 13.33 -6.46 -7.77
N ALA A 32 14.46 -6.42 -7.06
CA ALA A 32 15.78 -6.50 -7.68
C ALA A 32 16.07 -7.91 -8.19
N ALA A 33 17.01 -8.04 -9.12
CA ALA A 33 17.44 -9.34 -9.61
C ALA A 33 18.04 -10.18 -8.47
N GLY A 34 17.46 -11.36 -8.23
CA GLY A 34 17.84 -12.24 -7.12
C GLY A 34 16.97 -12.10 -5.86
N ASP A 35 16.15 -11.04 -5.76
CA ASP A 35 15.26 -10.85 -4.63
C ASP A 35 13.96 -11.66 -4.78
N SER A 36 13.39 -12.06 -3.65
CA SER A 36 12.01 -12.55 -3.62
C SER A 36 11.04 -11.41 -3.36
N PHE A 37 9.83 -11.52 -3.90
CA PHE A 37 8.75 -10.57 -3.63
C PHE A 37 8.50 -10.33 -2.14
N MET A 38 8.60 -11.40 -1.34
CA MET A 38 8.40 -11.32 0.10
C MET A 38 9.49 -10.49 0.78
N MET A 39 10.75 -10.75 0.41
CA MET A 39 11.88 -10.00 0.95
C MET A 39 11.81 -8.53 0.55
N THR A 40 11.40 -8.22 -0.69
CA THR A 40 11.18 -6.85 -1.13
C THR A 40 10.15 -6.13 -0.27
N VAL A 41 8.99 -6.73 0.03
CA VAL A 41 7.99 -6.09 0.93
C VAL A 41 8.56 -5.79 2.31
N VAL A 42 9.31 -6.73 2.88
CA VAL A 42 9.96 -6.53 4.19
C VAL A 42 10.97 -5.39 4.13
N ARG A 43 11.80 -5.35 3.08
CA ARG A 43 12.80 -4.30 2.86
C ARG A 43 12.15 -2.94 2.69
N GLU A 44 11.15 -2.80 1.82
CA GLU A 44 10.48 -1.50 1.59
C GLU A 44 9.74 -1.00 2.84
N CYS A 45 9.12 -1.88 3.64
CA CYS A 45 8.55 -1.44 4.92
C CYS A 45 9.61 -0.90 5.89
N ALA A 46 10.79 -1.52 5.92
CA ALA A 46 11.88 -1.07 6.78
C ALA A 46 12.52 0.24 6.28
N GLU A 47 12.83 0.31 4.99
CA GLU A 47 13.56 1.42 4.37
C GLU A 47 12.66 2.62 4.06
N GLU A 48 11.49 2.41 3.47
CA GLU A 48 10.57 3.50 3.09
C GLU A 48 9.69 3.93 4.27
N LEU A 49 9.15 2.99 5.06
CA LEU A 49 8.15 3.30 6.09
C LEU A 49 8.69 3.35 7.52
N GLY A 50 9.90 2.86 7.74
CA GLY A 50 10.58 2.93 9.02
C GLY A 50 10.09 1.94 10.07
N PHE A 51 9.49 0.81 9.67
CA PHE A 51 9.06 -0.23 10.60
C PHE A 51 9.39 -1.65 10.12
N PRO A 52 9.70 -2.59 11.04
CA PRO A 52 9.92 -3.98 10.67
C PRO A 52 8.61 -4.63 10.25
N ALA A 53 8.68 -5.57 9.30
CA ALA A 53 7.53 -6.29 8.79
C ALA A 53 7.83 -7.78 8.61
N THR A 54 6.77 -8.59 8.64
CA THR A 54 6.82 -10.00 8.22
C THR A 54 5.62 -10.34 7.34
N VAL A 55 5.80 -11.31 6.46
CA VAL A 55 4.73 -11.85 5.61
C VAL A 55 4.48 -13.29 6.01
N LEU A 56 3.22 -13.60 6.32
CA LEU A 56 2.81 -14.91 6.82
C LEU A 56 1.83 -15.60 5.87
N SER A 57 1.69 -16.91 6.06
CA SER A 57 0.61 -17.69 5.45
C SER A 57 -0.76 -17.23 5.95
N ASP A 58 -1.85 -17.61 5.27
CA ASP A 58 -3.20 -17.19 5.65
C ASP A 58 -3.59 -17.63 7.08
N SER A 59 -3.20 -18.83 7.49
CA SER A 59 -3.50 -19.38 8.82
C SER A 59 -2.73 -18.64 9.92
N GLU A 60 -1.43 -18.43 9.72
CA GLU A 60 -0.56 -17.74 10.67
C GLU A 60 -0.90 -16.25 10.76
N PHE A 61 -1.19 -15.60 9.63
CA PHE A 61 -1.59 -14.19 9.57
C PHE A 61 -2.79 -13.92 10.50
N ASN A 62 -3.85 -14.71 10.40
CA ASN A 62 -5.06 -14.52 11.19
C ASN A 62 -4.81 -14.68 12.70
N ARG A 63 -3.85 -15.52 13.10
CA ARG A 63 -3.44 -15.66 14.49
C ARG A 63 -2.55 -14.51 14.92
N ALA A 64 -1.50 -14.21 14.16
CA ALA A 64 -0.48 -13.22 14.47
C ALA A 64 -1.05 -11.82 14.69
N ILE A 65 -1.96 -11.36 13.81
CA ILE A 65 -2.59 -10.03 13.95
C ILE A 65 -3.37 -9.86 15.28
N LYS A 66 -3.69 -10.94 15.99
CA LYS A 66 -4.43 -10.92 17.26
C LYS A 66 -3.52 -11.03 18.49
N VAL A 67 -2.30 -11.53 18.34
CA VAL A 67 -1.40 -11.83 19.47
C VAL A 67 -0.09 -11.07 19.44
N THR A 68 0.23 -10.43 18.31
CA THR A 68 1.45 -9.66 18.14
C THR A 68 1.18 -8.18 18.40
N ASP A 69 2.14 -7.47 19.00
CA ASP A 69 2.07 -6.03 19.17
C ASP A 69 2.27 -5.31 17.83
N LEU A 70 1.17 -4.84 17.25
CA LEU A 70 1.15 -4.15 15.97
C LEU A 70 1.74 -2.73 16.04
N ASN A 71 2.05 -2.20 17.23
CA ASN A 71 2.79 -0.95 17.34
C ASN A 71 4.27 -1.11 16.97
N ILE A 72 4.78 -2.35 17.02
CA ILE A 72 6.20 -2.67 16.79
C ILE A 72 6.41 -3.21 15.38
N ILE A 73 5.59 -4.17 14.94
CA ILE A 73 5.81 -4.92 13.69
C ILE A 73 4.57 -4.94 12.81
N GLY A 74 4.78 -4.71 11.52
CA GLY A 74 3.75 -4.89 10.50
C GLY A 74 3.57 -6.37 10.16
N ILE A 75 2.34 -6.87 10.24
CA ILE A 75 2.00 -8.25 9.87
C ILE A 75 1.27 -8.22 8.54
N PHE A 76 1.83 -8.90 7.54
CA PHE A 76 1.32 -8.90 6.17
C PHE A 76 0.98 -10.31 5.70
N LYS A 77 0.15 -10.38 4.65
CA LYS A 77 -0.03 -11.57 3.83
C LYS A 77 -0.19 -11.19 2.37
N LYS A 78 0.22 -12.10 1.49
CA LYS A 78 -0.07 -12.01 0.06
C LYS A 78 -1.54 -12.35 -0.18
N VAL A 79 -2.23 -11.56 -0.99
CA VAL A 79 -3.65 -11.77 -1.36
C VAL A 79 -3.87 -11.98 -2.85
N ASP A 80 -2.90 -11.60 -3.69
CA ASP A 80 -2.98 -11.81 -5.13
C ASP A 80 -1.59 -11.83 -5.78
N HIS A 81 -1.53 -12.30 -7.02
CA HIS A 81 -0.38 -12.22 -7.91
C HIS A 81 -0.86 -11.87 -9.30
N LEU A 82 -0.50 -10.68 -9.78
CA LEU A 82 -0.92 -10.18 -11.08
C LEU A 82 0.25 -10.27 -12.05
N ASP A 83 0.19 -11.18 -13.01
CA ASP A 83 1.28 -11.35 -13.99
C ASP A 83 1.39 -10.17 -14.98
N ASN A 84 0.33 -9.38 -15.11
CA ASN A 84 0.27 -8.28 -16.07
C ASN A 84 -0.56 -7.09 -15.55
N PHE A 85 -0.16 -6.54 -14.40
CA PHE A 85 -0.81 -5.35 -13.85
C PHE A 85 -0.41 -4.10 -14.65
N GLN A 86 -1.40 -3.41 -15.20
CA GLN A 86 -1.22 -2.25 -16.07
C GLN A 86 -1.25 -0.96 -15.23
N SER A 87 -0.10 -0.49 -14.76
CA SER A 87 -0.05 0.70 -13.90
C SER A 87 0.07 1.98 -14.72
N THR A 88 -0.87 2.90 -14.54
CA THR A 88 -0.91 4.17 -15.28
C THR A 88 0.02 5.21 -14.65
N ARG A 89 0.81 5.88 -15.48
CA ARG A 89 1.67 7.02 -15.12
C ARG A 89 1.21 8.25 -15.88
N ILE A 90 0.83 9.29 -15.14
CA ILE A 90 0.43 10.58 -15.70
C ILE A 90 1.54 11.57 -15.37
N TYR A 91 2.23 12.08 -16.40
CA TYR A 91 3.33 13.03 -16.25
C TYR A 91 2.82 14.48 -16.21
N ARG A 92 3.67 15.39 -15.74
CA ARG A 92 3.33 16.82 -15.59
C ARG A 92 2.93 17.51 -16.91
N ASN A 93 3.45 17.04 -18.04
CA ASN A 93 3.11 17.54 -19.37
C ASN A 93 1.80 16.95 -19.93
N GLY A 94 1.08 16.15 -19.13
CA GLY A 94 -0.16 15.46 -19.54
C GLY A 94 0.07 14.17 -20.32
N THR A 95 1.32 13.79 -20.62
CA THR A 95 1.59 12.49 -21.24
C THR A 95 1.15 11.37 -20.30
N VAL A 96 0.55 10.32 -20.88
CA VAL A 96 0.14 9.12 -20.16
C VAL A 96 0.91 7.93 -20.70
N THR A 97 1.52 7.15 -19.81
CA THR A 97 2.13 5.87 -20.16
C THR A 97 1.56 4.77 -19.30
N ILE A 98 1.50 3.56 -19.86
CA ILE A 98 1.12 2.36 -19.11
C ILE A 98 2.39 1.55 -18.88
N GLN A 99 2.63 1.16 -17.64
CA GLN A 99 3.74 0.31 -17.22
C GLN A 99 3.18 -1.07 -16.82
N PRO A 100 3.28 -2.08 -17.70
CA PRO A 100 2.99 -3.46 -17.35
C PRO A 100 3.98 -3.98 -16.30
N GLN A 101 3.49 -4.63 -15.26
CA GLN A 101 4.32 -5.20 -14.20
C GLN A 101 3.76 -6.51 -13.65
N ILE A 102 4.64 -7.42 -13.26
CA ILE A 102 4.31 -8.55 -12.39
C ILE A 102 4.20 -7.99 -10.97
N CYS A 103 2.99 -8.02 -10.40
CA CYS A 103 2.67 -7.32 -9.18
C CYS A 103 1.99 -8.26 -8.16
N PRO A 104 2.73 -8.80 -7.19
CA PRO A 104 2.12 -9.42 -6.02
C PRO A 104 1.46 -8.36 -5.13
N ILE A 105 0.25 -8.65 -4.67
CA ILE A 105 -0.53 -7.75 -3.82
C ILE A 105 -0.52 -8.27 -2.39
N TYR A 106 -0.24 -7.36 -1.46
CA TYR A 106 -0.20 -7.65 -0.03
C TYR A 106 -1.17 -6.75 0.73
N ILE A 107 -1.69 -7.28 1.83
CA ILE A 107 -2.40 -6.50 2.85
C ILE A 107 -1.67 -6.70 4.17
N GLY A 108 -1.73 -5.71 5.05
CA GLY A 108 -1.15 -5.85 6.38
C GLY A 108 -1.70 -4.88 7.41
N TYR A 109 -1.48 -5.24 8.66
CA TYR A 109 -1.83 -4.45 9.84
C TYR A 109 -0.57 -3.93 10.53
N TYR A 110 -0.60 -2.65 10.87
CA TYR A 110 0.43 -1.97 11.64
C TYR A 110 -0.23 -0.77 12.35
N ASP A 111 0.02 -0.62 13.64
CA ASP A 111 -0.56 0.43 14.49
C ASP A 111 0.45 1.50 14.89
N GLY A 112 1.74 1.23 14.66
CA GLY A 112 2.83 2.10 15.06
C GLY A 112 3.04 3.33 14.17
N PRO A 113 4.03 4.16 14.50
CA PRO A 113 4.36 5.36 13.73
C PRO A 113 4.97 5.00 12.37
N ILE A 114 4.59 5.73 11.33
CA ILE A 114 5.16 5.59 9.98
C ILE A 114 6.06 6.80 9.71
N LYS A 115 7.28 6.55 9.25
CA LYS A 115 8.26 7.58 8.91
C LYS A 115 8.82 7.34 7.51
N PHE A 116 8.51 8.26 6.60
CA PHE A 116 9.09 8.25 5.25
C PHE A 116 10.56 8.69 5.28
N SER A 117 11.43 7.92 4.62
CA SER A 117 12.89 8.13 4.69
C SER A 117 13.56 8.40 3.34
N ASP A 118 12.84 8.31 2.23
CA ASP A 118 13.39 8.34 0.86
C ASP A 118 13.01 9.60 0.04
N GLY A 119 12.11 10.44 0.57
CA GLY A 119 11.60 11.63 -0.13
C GLY A 119 10.60 11.34 -1.25
N GLU A 120 10.17 10.09 -1.41
CA GLU A 120 9.15 9.70 -2.40
C GLU A 120 7.74 10.13 -2.00
N SER A 121 7.52 10.22 -0.70
CA SER A 121 6.28 10.63 -0.08
C SER A 121 6.40 11.98 0.62
N SER A 122 5.29 12.72 0.65
CA SER A 122 5.12 13.96 1.42
C SER A 122 4.32 13.76 2.71
N GLY A 123 3.85 12.53 2.98
CA GLY A 123 3.09 12.19 4.17
C GLY A 123 2.09 11.04 3.95
N ILE A 124 1.31 10.75 4.99
CA ILE A 124 0.22 9.77 4.97
C ILE A 124 -1.10 10.43 5.28
N GLU A 125 -2.14 9.93 4.64
CA GLU A 125 -3.52 10.17 5.02
C GLU A 125 -4.22 8.87 5.35
N VAL A 126 -5.16 8.94 6.29
CA VAL A 126 -5.75 7.77 6.94
C VAL A 126 -7.25 7.84 6.76
N PHE A 127 -7.84 6.80 6.17
CA PHE A 127 -9.26 6.79 5.81
C PHE A 127 -9.98 5.61 6.44
N PHE A 128 -11.25 5.79 6.79
CA PHE A 128 -12.16 4.64 6.86
C PHE A 128 -12.50 4.15 5.44
N LEU A 129 -12.85 2.87 5.27
CA LEU A 129 -13.12 2.32 3.95
C LEU A 129 -14.28 3.02 3.24
N ASP A 130 -15.35 3.35 3.97
CA ASP A 130 -16.52 3.99 3.37
C ASP A 130 -16.23 5.45 3.00
N GLU A 131 -15.52 6.17 3.87
CA GLU A 131 -15.00 7.51 3.59
C GLU A 131 -14.10 7.52 2.35
N LEU A 132 -13.17 6.55 2.23
CA LEU A 132 -12.30 6.44 1.07
C LEU A 132 -13.08 6.17 -0.22
N LYS A 133 -14.11 5.32 -0.16
CA LYS A 133 -14.97 5.05 -1.32
C LYS A 133 -15.75 6.30 -1.75
N ASP A 134 -16.26 7.05 -0.80
CA ASP A 134 -16.98 8.29 -1.06
C ASP A 134 -16.04 9.35 -1.65
N ASP A 135 -14.82 9.51 -1.10
CA ASP A 135 -13.86 10.47 -1.65
C ASP A 135 -13.30 10.02 -3.02
N LEU A 136 -13.12 8.72 -3.26
CA LEU A 136 -12.77 8.20 -4.60
C LEU A 136 -13.85 8.49 -5.64
N LYS A 137 -15.13 8.46 -5.24
CA LYS A 137 -16.25 8.77 -6.13
C LYS A 137 -16.33 10.27 -6.41
N ASN A 138 -16.17 11.10 -5.39
CA ASN A 138 -16.37 12.55 -5.49
C ASN A 138 -15.12 13.30 -5.97
N ASN A 139 -13.93 12.75 -5.72
CA ASN A 139 -12.64 13.36 -6.03
C ASN A 139 -11.65 12.34 -6.66
N PRO A 140 -12.03 11.67 -7.76
CA PRO A 140 -11.27 10.54 -8.32
C PRO A 140 -9.82 10.91 -8.72
N ASP A 141 -9.59 12.15 -9.15
CA ASP A 141 -8.29 12.60 -9.64
C ASP A 141 -7.22 12.76 -8.55
N LYS A 142 -7.64 12.85 -7.28
CA LYS A 142 -6.72 12.86 -6.13
C LYS A 142 -5.93 11.56 -6.00
N TYR A 143 -6.40 10.47 -6.59
CA TYR A 143 -5.85 9.12 -6.40
C TYR A 143 -5.18 8.61 -7.67
N THR A 144 -4.19 7.73 -7.51
CA THR A 144 -3.65 6.97 -8.64
C THR A 144 -4.67 5.95 -9.15
N ASN A 145 -4.57 5.58 -10.43
CA ASN A 145 -5.41 4.53 -11.02
C ASN A 145 -5.23 3.18 -10.29
N ASP A 146 -4.04 2.95 -9.73
CA ASP A 146 -3.75 1.79 -8.89
C ASP A 146 -4.69 1.73 -7.68
N ILE A 147 -4.94 2.84 -6.99
CA ILE A 147 -5.87 2.88 -5.85
C ILE A 147 -7.30 2.59 -6.27
N HIS A 148 -7.76 3.17 -7.38
CA HIS A 148 -9.09 2.85 -7.93
C HIS A 148 -9.26 1.34 -8.16
N PHE A 149 -8.25 0.71 -8.78
CA PHE A 149 -8.24 -0.73 -9.00
C PHE A 149 -8.21 -1.52 -7.68
N MET A 150 -7.31 -1.17 -6.76
CA MET A 150 -7.11 -1.90 -5.52
C MET A 150 -8.33 -1.84 -4.61
N ILE A 151 -8.96 -0.68 -4.45
CA ILE A 151 -10.17 -0.55 -3.65
C ILE A 151 -11.33 -1.33 -4.27
N LYS A 152 -11.51 -1.25 -5.59
CA LYS A 152 -12.55 -2.02 -6.28
C LYS A 152 -12.38 -3.54 -6.10
N LYS A 153 -11.15 -4.06 -6.19
CA LYS A 153 -10.89 -5.51 -6.19
C LYS A 153 -10.71 -6.10 -4.79
N TYR A 154 -10.09 -5.35 -3.87
CA TYR A 154 -9.60 -5.89 -2.60
C TYR A 154 -10.29 -5.31 -1.35
N SER A 155 -11.30 -4.46 -1.48
CA SER A 155 -12.00 -3.88 -0.31
C SER A 155 -12.52 -4.93 0.69
N LYS A 156 -12.83 -6.16 0.24
CA LYS A 156 -13.27 -7.25 1.11
C LYS A 156 -12.24 -7.64 2.20
N TYR A 157 -10.98 -7.30 2.00
CA TYR A 157 -9.88 -7.56 2.92
C TYR A 157 -9.60 -6.39 3.88
N LEU A 158 -10.09 -5.19 3.56
CA LEU A 158 -9.84 -3.96 4.32
C LEU A 158 -10.86 -3.83 5.44
N LYS A 159 -10.61 -4.51 6.56
CA LYS A 159 -11.56 -4.65 7.67
C LYS A 159 -10.84 -4.42 9.01
N PRO A 160 -11.55 -4.01 10.07
CA PRO A 160 -10.98 -4.03 11.41
C PRO A 160 -10.69 -5.46 11.87
N ILE A 161 -9.71 -5.61 12.75
CA ILE A 161 -9.45 -6.88 13.44
C ILE A 161 -10.58 -7.13 14.43
N LYS A 162 -11.28 -8.26 14.27
CA LYS A 162 -12.26 -8.71 15.25
C LYS A 162 -11.53 -9.36 16.43
N LYS A 163 -11.66 -8.76 17.61
CA LYS A 163 -11.24 -9.35 18.89
C LYS A 163 -12.09 -10.57 19.20
#